data_AF-A0A976JI74-F1
#
_entry.id   AF-A0A976JI74-F1
#
_cell.length_a   1.000
_cell.length_b   1.000
_cell.length_c   1.000
_cell.angle_alpha   90.00
_cell.angle_beta   90.00
_cell.angle_gamma   90.00
#
_symmetry.space_group_name_H-M   'P 1'
#
loop_
_entity.id
_entity.type
_entity.pdbx_description
1 polymer ?
#
loop_
_entity_poly.entity_id
_entity_poly.type
_entity_poly.pdbx_seq_one_letter_code
_entity_poly.pdbx_strand_id
1 'polypeptide(L)' 'MARRKSFKKIYRYQCTMTEEEFKTTREAPNPDDLMSVKAYYDMHPEEDDRPEDIKKQFEEDSNSL' A
#
# COMPACT_ATOMS: atom_id res chain seq x y z
N MET A 1 21.34 -2.11 34.02
CA MET A 1 20.18 -1.40 33.43
C MET A 1 19.63 -2.23 32.28
N ALA A 2 18.57 -3.02 32.49
CA ALA A 2 17.94 -3.77 31.40
C ALA A 2 17.34 -2.78 30.38
N ARG A 3 17.72 -2.91 29.10
CA ARG A 3 17.16 -2.07 28.02
C ARG A 3 15.66 -2.33 27.94
N ARG A 4 14.83 -1.37 28.34
CA ARG A 4 13.37 -1.44 28.16
C ARG A 4 13.09 -1.54 26.67
N LYS A 5 12.57 -2.67 26.21
CA LYS A 5 12.18 -2.88 24.81
C LYS A 5 11.05 -1.90 24.50
N SER A 6 11.26 -0.96 23.58
CA SER A 6 10.19 -0.04 23.18
C SER A 6 9.11 -0.83 22.44
N PHE A 7 7.88 -0.76 22.94
CA PHE A 7 6.72 -1.34 22.28
C PHE A 7 6.43 -0.51 21.02
N LYS A 8 6.68 -1.08 19.84
CA LYS A 8 6.29 -0.47 18.57
C LYS A 8 4.83 -0.82 18.32
N LYS A 9 3.94 0.18 18.32
CA LYS A 9 2.54 0.00 17.92
C LYS A 9 2.50 -0.20 16.40
N ILE A 10 1.85 -1.28 15.96
CA ILE A 10 1.65 -1.59 14.54
C ILE A 10 0.16 -1.49 14.29
N TYR A 11 -0.21 -0.68 13.32
CA TYR A 11 -1.56 -0.54 12.81
C TYR A 11 -1.70 -1.38 11.54
N ARG A 12 -2.86 -2.02 11.38
CA ARG A 12 -3.19 -2.83 10.21
C ARG A 12 -4.43 -2.21 9.56
N TYR A 13 -4.36 -2.01 8.26
CA TYR A 13 -5.43 -1.44 7.45
C TYR A 13 -5.67 -2.36 6.26
N GLN A 14 -6.92 -2.53 5.90
CA GLN A 14 -7.34 -3.31 4.75
C GLN A 14 -7.74 -2.35 3.63
N CYS A 15 -7.23 -2.55 2.42
CA CYS A 15 -7.71 -1.85 1.24
C CYS A 15 -9.10 -2.39 0.88
N THR A 16 -10.10 -1.52 0.79
CA THR A 16 -11.49 -1.92 0.47
C THR A 16 -11.65 -2.44 -0.95
N MET A 17 -10.76 -2.07 -1.88
CA MET A 17 -10.83 -2.45 -3.29
C MET A 17 -10.12 -3.77 -3.60
N THR A 18 -8.94 -3.99 -2.99
CA THR A 18 -8.07 -5.14 -3.30
C THR A 18 -8.07 -6.20 -2.20
N GLU A 19 -8.78 -5.95 -1.09
CA GLU A 19 -8.79 -6.76 0.14
C GLU A 19 -7.39 -6.98 0.76
N GLU A 20 -6.37 -6.28 0.28
CA GLU A 20 -4.99 -6.40 0.74
C GLU A 20 -4.80 -5.74 2.11
N GLU A 21 -4.09 -6.44 3.01
CA GLU A 21 -3.74 -5.92 4.33
C GLU A 21 -2.37 -5.25 4.33
N PHE A 22 -2.34 -3.97 4.71
CA PHE A 22 -1.12 -3.18 4.88
C PHE A 22 -0.87 -2.87 6.35
N LYS A 23 0.38 -3.01 6.78
CA LYS A 23 0.82 -2.67 8.14
C LYS A 23 1.65 -1.40 8.12
N THR A 24 1.34 -0.49 9.05
CA THR A 24 2.12 0.74 9.25
C THR A 24 2.36 0.97 10.73
N THR A 25 3.38 1.76 11.03
CA THR A 25 3.69 2.18 12.41
C THR A 25 3.10 3.55 12.73
N ARG A 26 2.52 4.22 11.74
CA ARG A 26 1.87 5.53 11.85
C ARG A 26 0.37 5.36 11.72
N GLU A 27 -0.37 5.94 12.65
CA GLU A 27 -1.82 5.98 12.58
C GLU A 27 -2.26 6.85 11.39
N ALA A 28 -3.15 6.32 10.57
CA ALA A 28 -3.76 7.07 9.49
C ALA A 28 -4.82 8.02 10.07
N PRO A 29 -4.87 9.30 9.64
CA PRO A 29 -5.85 10.25 10.12
C PRO A 29 -7.29 9.86 9.70
N ASN A 30 -7.44 9.33 8.48
CA ASN A 30 -8.70 8.83 7.94
C ASN A 30 -8.49 7.40 7.42
N PRO A 31 -8.71 6.37 8.23
CA PRO A 31 -8.48 4.98 7.82
C PRO A 31 -9.49 4.47 6.79
N ASP A 32 -10.71 5.03 6.76
CA ASP A 32 -11.77 4.63 5.83
C ASP A 32 -11.51 5.08 4.38
N ASP A 33 -10.65 6.07 4.20
CA ASP A 33 -10.25 6.63 2.90
C ASP A 33 -8.90 6.07 2.41
N LEU A 34 -8.36 5.06 3.10
CA LEU A 34 -7.11 4.43 2.69
C LEU A 34 -7.33 3.56 1.45
N MET A 35 -6.53 3.84 0.42
CA MET A 35 -6.48 3.05 -0.81
C MET A 35 -5.07 2.51 -1.04
N SER A 36 -4.97 1.33 -1.65
CA SER A 36 -3.67 0.85 -2.11
C SER A 36 -3.17 1.73 -3.26
N VAL A 37 -1.84 1.84 -3.40
CA VAL A 37 -1.23 2.65 -4.47
C VAL A 37 -1.67 2.17 -5.85
N LYS A 38 -1.85 0.86 -6.02
CA LYS A 38 -2.40 0.27 -7.25
C LYS A 38 -3.82 0.78 -7.52
N ALA A 39 -4.71 0.66 -6.53
CA ALA A 39 -6.10 1.11 -6.67
C ALA A 39 -6.21 2.62 -6.99
N TYR A 40 -5.30 3.45 -6.46
CA TYR A 40 -5.25 4.87 -6.80
C TYR A 40 -4.99 5.11 -8.29
N TYR A 41 -3.94 4.49 -8.84
CA TYR A 41 -3.57 4.66 -10.25
C TYR A 41 -4.51 3.93 -11.22
N ASP A 42 -5.16 2.85 -10.79
CA ASP A 42 -6.21 2.20 -11.58
C ASP A 42 -7.40 3.15 -11.82
N MET A 43 -7.66 4.08 -10.89
CA MET A 43 -8.72 5.10 -11.04
C MET A 43 -8.22 6.42 -11.67
N HIS A 44 -6.93 6.72 -11.57
CA HIS A 44 -6.30 7.96 -12.08
C HIS A 44 -5.10 7.62 -12.98
N PRO A 45 -5.32 6.98 -14.14
CA PRO A 45 -4.24 6.56 -15.03
C PRO A 45 -3.45 7.74 -15.60
N GLU A 46 -4.05 8.93 -15.71
CA GLU A 46 -3.40 10.15 -16.18
C GLU A 46 -2.35 10.71 -15.22
N GLU A 47 -2.42 10.35 -13.93
CA GLU A 47 -1.46 10.77 -12.90
C GLU A 47 -0.36 9.72 -12.67
N ASP A 48 -0.33 8.65 -13.48
CA ASP A 48 0.62 7.56 -13.31
C ASP A 48 2.04 7.93 -13.74
N ASP A 49 2.77 8.55 -12.80
CA ASP A 49 4.19 8.90 -12.91
C ASP A 49 5.12 7.75 -12.44
N ARG A 50 4.64 6.50 -12.39
CA ARG A 50 5.50 5.35 -12.05
C ARG A 50 6.56 5.17 -13.13
N PRO A 51 7.82 4.82 -12.76
CA PRO A 51 8.88 4.52 -13.72
C PRO A 51 8.48 3.38 -14.66
N GLU A 52 8.97 3.45 -15.90
CA GLU A 52 8.73 2.46 -16.96
C GLU A 52 9.03 1.01 -16.50
N ASP A 53 10.09 0.82 -15.73
CA ASP A 53 10.48 -0.50 -15.22
C ASP A 53 9.42 -1.09 -14.26
N ILE A 54 8.76 -0.24 -13.47
CA ILE A 54 7.68 -0.66 -12.56
C ILE A 54 6.41 -0.95 -13.35
N LYS A 55 6.08 -0.14 -14.36
CA LYS A 55 4.92 -0.37 -15.24
C LYS A 55 5.02 -1.72 -15.95
N LYS A 56 6.18 -2.03 -16.53
CA LYS A 56 6.45 -3.33 -17.16
C LYS A 56 6.30 -4.50 -16.21
N GLN A 57 6.83 -4.39 -14.98
CA GLN A 57 6.70 -5.44 -13.97
C GLN A 57 5.21 -5.75 -13.69
N PHE A 58 4.37 -4.71 -13.55
CA PHE A 58 2.93 -4.91 -13.34
C PHE A 58 2.22 -5.54 -14.54
N GLU A 59 2.61 -5.19 -15.76
CA GLU A 59 2.07 -5.82 -16.97
C GLU A 59 2.47 -7.31 -17.06
N GLU A 60 3.73 -7.64 -16.75
CA GLU A 60 4.23 -9.02 -16.71
C GLU A 60 3.56 -9.86 -15.62
N ASP A 61 3.39 -9.29 -14.42
CA ASP A 61 2.70 -9.94 -13.30
C ASP A 61 1.20 -10.16 -13.60
N SER A 62 0.55 -9.24 -14.34
CA SER A 62 -0.84 -9.41 -14.76
C SER A 62 -1.02 -10.43 -15.90
N ASN A 63 -0.02 -10.61 -16.75
CA ASN A 63 -0.10 -11.48 -17.94
C ASN A 63 0.40 -12.91 -17.67
N SER A 64 0.86 -13.17 -16.44
CA SER A 64 1.33 -14.49 -15.97
C SER A 64 0.29 -15.27 -15.15
N LEU A 65 -0.94 -14.74 -15.05
CA LEU A 65 -2.15 -15.43 -14.53
C LEU A 65 -3.01 -15.96 -15.68
#